data_AF-A0A0D8Q2R9-F1
#
_entry.id   AF-A0A0D8Q2R9-F1
#
_cell.length_a   1.000
_cell.length_b   1.000
_cell.length_c   1.000
_cell.angle_alpha   90.00
_cell.angle_beta   90.00
_cell.angle_gamma   90.00
#
_symmetry.space_group_name_H-M   'P 1'
#
loop_
_entity.id
_entity.type
_entity.pdbx_description
1 polymer ?
#
loop_
_entity_poly.entity_id
_entity_poly.type
_entity_poly.pdbx_seq_one_letter_code
_entity_poly.pdbx_strand_id
1 'polypeptide(L)'
;MKHILLLMLAVISFQTFAQSRYECTKGQAERDVEVIYHAPNSNTLCEVKYTKNHHSEILWSAQHKIGYCETKAQQFTEKLAGFGWSCYAVNN
;
A
#
# COMPACT_ATOMS: atom_id res chain seq x y z
N MET A 1 17.32 46.78 -15.27
CA MET A 1 17.71 45.45 -15.79
C MET A 1 18.37 44.71 -14.65
N LYS A 2 18.11 43.46 -14.31
CA LYS A 2 17.02 42.51 -14.56
C LYS A 2 17.36 41.40 -13.55
N HIS A 3 16.54 41.30 -12.53
CA HIS A 3 16.27 40.11 -11.71
C HIS A 3 17.30 38.98 -11.75
N ILE A 4 18.07 38.80 -10.68
CA ILE A 4 18.56 37.47 -10.29
C ILE A 4 18.00 37.19 -8.89
N LEU A 5 16.69 36.91 -8.87
CA LEU A 5 16.04 36.27 -7.75
C LEU A 5 16.37 34.78 -7.87
N LEU A 6 17.35 34.31 -7.12
CA LEU A 6 17.74 32.91 -7.02
C LEU A 6 16.63 32.15 -6.28
N LEU A 7 15.61 31.71 -7.03
CA LEU A 7 14.58 30.78 -6.57
C LEU A 7 15.22 29.40 -6.36
N MET A 8 15.63 29.12 -5.12
CA MET A 8 15.96 27.77 -4.69
C MET A 8 14.68 26.92 -4.70
N LEU A 9 14.44 26.17 -5.79
CA LEU A 9 13.46 25.09 -5.80
C LEU A 9 13.97 23.99 -4.87
N ALA A 10 13.49 23.98 -3.62
CA ALA A 10 13.58 22.79 -2.79
C ALA A 10 12.69 21.71 -3.39
N VAL A 11 13.30 20.74 -4.08
CA VAL A 11 12.60 19.56 -4.58
C VAL A 11 12.30 18.70 -3.35
N ILE A 12 11.08 18.80 -2.82
CA ILE A 12 10.63 17.92 -1.76
C ILE A 12 10.43 16.55 -2.41
N SER A 13 11.43 15.67 -2.27
CA SER A 13 11.32 14.27 -2.66
C SER A 13 10.29 13.61 -1.75
N PHE A 14 9.08 13.36 -2.26
CA PHE A 14 8.11 12.52 -1.58
C PHE A 14 8.66 11.10 -1.54
N GLN A 15 9.20 10.70 -0.39
CA GLN A 15 9.58 9.32 -0.15
C GLN A 15 8.27 8.54 -0.03
N THR A 16 7.85 7.91 -1.13
CA THR A 16 6.74 6.94 -1.06
C THR A 16 7.28 5.70 -0.38
N PHE A 17 7.02 5.58 0.93
CA PHE A 17 7.24 4.31 1.62
C PHE A 17 6.34 3.27 0.95
N ALA A 18 6.89 2.07 0.71
CA ALA A 18 6.12 0.98 0.15
C ALA A 18 5.07 0.56 1.19
N GLN A 19 3.84 1.05 1.02
CA GLN A 19 2.76 0.77 1.94
C GLN A 19 2.45 -0.73 1.90
N SER A 20 2.72 -1.41 3.01
CA SER A 20 2.63 -2.87 3.08
C SER A 20 1.38 -3.36 3.81
N ARG A 21 0.63 -2.49 4.50
CA ARG A 21 -0.59 -2.93 5.21
C ARG A 21 -1.68 -1.86 5.22
N TYR A 22 -2.91 -2.31 5.06
CA TYR A 22 -4.10 -1.47 5.22
C TYR A 22 -5.07 -2.14 6.19
N GLU A 23 -5.66 -1.35 7.06
CA GLU A 23 -6.76 -1.75 7.92
C GLU A 23 -8.04 -1.05 7.44
N CYS A 24 -9.11 -1.82 7.30
CA CYS A 24 -10.40 -1.36 6.79
C CYS A 24 -11.50 -1.69 7.79
N THR A 25 -12.32 -0.70 8.14
CA THR A 25 -13.41 -0.86 9.12
C THR A 25 -14.77 -0.51 8.52
N LYS A 26 -15.82 -1.21 8.97
CA LYS A 26 -17.22 -0.90 8.67
C LYS A 26 -18.12 -1.33 9.83
N GLY A 27 -18.54 -0.38 10.65
CA GLY A 27 -19.23 -0.68 11.90
C GLY A 27 -18.27 -1.42 12.86
N GLN A 28 -18.64 -2.64 13.26
CA GLN A 28 -17.79 -3.51 14.09
C GLN A 28 -16.97 -4.52 13.26
N ALA A 29 -17.07 -4.49 11.94
CA ALA A 29 -16.32 -5.41 11.08
C ALA A 29 -14.96 -4.83 10.71
N GLU A 30 -13.94 -5.68 10.74
CA GLU A 30 -12.54 -5.37 10.42
C GLU A 30 -12.02 -6.23 9.27
N ARG A 31 -11.11 -5.67 8.50
CA ARG A 31 -10.47 -6.26 7.33
C ARG A 31 -9.03 -5.79 7.23
N ASP A 32 -8.11 -6.72 7.04
CA ASP A 32 -6.69 -6.40 6.80
C ASP A 32 -6.31 -6.76 5.37
N VAL A 33 -5.59 -5.86 4.69
CA VAL A 33 -4.94 -6.12 3.40
C VAL A 33 -3.44 -5.93 3.60
N GLU A 34 -2.67 -7.00 3.49
CA GLU A 34 -1.24 -7.03 3.81
C GLU A 34 -0.42 -7.53 2.62
N VAL A 35 0.67 -6.83 2.31
CA VAL A 35 1.73 -7.25 1.40
C VAL A 35 2.78 -8.02 2.20
N ILE A 36 2.97 -9.29 1.87
CA ILE A 36 3.96 -10.18 2.47
C ILE A 36 5.13 -10.32 1.50
N TYR A 37 6.35 -10.04 1.96
CA TYR A 37 7.58 -10.31 1.21
C TYR A 37 8.24 -11.58 1.73
N HIS A 38 8.64 -12.46 0.81
CA HIS A 38 9.18 -13.79 1.16
C HIS A 38 10.71 -13.88 1.12
N ALA A 39 11.39 -12.83 0.66
CA ALA A 39 12.83 -12.80 0.56
C ALA A 39 13.41 -11.56 1.24
N PRO A 40 14.38 -11.71 2.16
CA PRO A 40 15.05 -10.56 2.76
C PRO A 40 15.74 -9.74 1.66
N ASN A 41 15.49 -8.43 1.64
CA ASN A 41 16.01 -7.47 0.66
C ASN A 41 15.53 -7.65 -0.78
N SER A 42 14.44 -8.40 -1.03
CA SER A 42 13.81 -8.47 -2.35
C SER A 42 12.33 -8.10 -2.30
N ASN A 43 11.99 -7.04 -3.03
CA ASN A 43 10.61 -6.59 -3.21
C ASN A 43 9.95 -7.23 -4.44
N THR A 44 10.55 -8.27 -5.03
CA THR A 44 10.02 -8.91 -6.24
C THR A 44 9.14 -10.12 -5.95
N LEU A 45 9.43 -10.83 -4.85
CA LEU A 45 8.69 -12.00 -4.40
C LEU A 45 7.74 -11.61 -3.27
N CYS A 46 6.48 -11.42 -3.62
CA CYS A 46 5.48 -10.90 -2.71
C CYS A 46 4.11 -11.57 -2.89
N GLU A 47 3.28 -11.49 -1.85
CA GLU A 47 1.88 -11.89 -1.85
C GLU A 47 1.01 -10.78 -1.25
N VAL A 48 -0.25 -10.71 -1.67
CA VAL A 48 -1.27 -9.86 -1.03
C VAL A 48 -2.22 -10.76 -0.28
N LYS A 49 -2.14 -10.75 1.05
CA LYS A 49 -3.02 -11.47 1.97
C LYS A 49 -4.17 -10.56 2.37
N TYR A 50 -5.38 -11.10 2.33
CA TYR A 50 -6.57 -10.43 2.79
C TYR A 50 -7.20 -11.22 3.94
N THR A 51 -7.45 -10.56 5.06
CA THR A 51 -8.08 -11.17 6.25
C THR A 51 -9.44 -10.54 6.49
N LYS A 52 -10.46 -11.38 6.71
CA LYS A 52 -11.82 -10.98 7.12
C LYS A 52 -12.38 -12.02 8.09
N ASN A 53 -13.02 -11.57 9.16
CA ASN A 53 -13.68 -12.47 10.14
C ASN A 53 -12.76 -13.62 10.63
N HIS A 54 -11.48 -13.36 10.88
CA HIS A 54 -10.46 -14.38 11.26
C HIS A 54 -10.10 -15.41 10.18
N HIS A 55 -10.57 -15.23 8.95
CA HIS A 55 -10.16 -16.03 7.79
C HIS A 55 -9.25 -15.22 6.88
N SER A 56 -8.16 -15.83 6.41
CA SER A 56 -7.24 -15.22 5.47
C SER A 56 -7.22 -15.93 4.12
N GLU A 57 -7.07 -15.16 3.05
CA GLU A 57 -6.90 -15.64 1.67
C GLU A 57 -5.77 -14.88 0.98
N ILE A 58 -4.99 -15.56 0.13
CA ILE A 58 -4.03 -14.93 -0.76
C ILE A 58 -4.75 -14.53 -2.04
N LEU A 59 -4.82 -13.23 -2.31
CA LEU A 59 -5.53 -12.70 -3.48
C LEU A 59 -4.61 -12.59 -4.70
N TRP A 60 -3.34 -12.27 -4.48
CA TRP A 60 -2.35 -12.09 -5.53
C TRP A 60 -0.96 -12.51 -5.07
N SER A 61 -0.12 -12.91 -6.03
CA SER A 61 1.31 -13.17 -5.82
C SER A 61 2.14 -12.68 -7.01
N ALA A 62 3.40 -12.37 -6.77
CA ALA A 62 4.41 -12.06 -7.79
C ALA A 62 5.78 -12.59 -7.36
N GLN A 63 6.65 -12.88 -8.34
CA GLN A 63 8.01 -13.40 -8.09
C GLN A 63 9.11 -12.46 -8.59
N HIS A 64 8.84 -11.72 -9.68
CA HIS A 64 9.84 -10.93 -10.39
C HIS A 64 9.33 -9.53 -10.75
N LYS A 65 8.41 -8.97 -9.97
CA LYS A 65 7.80 -7.67 -10.29
C LYS A 65 7.68 -6.76 -9.06
N ILE A 66 8.62 -5.82 -8.95
CA ILE A 66 8.63 -4.76 -7.94
C ILE A 66 7.35 -3.92 -8.05
N GLY A 67 6.75 -3.56 -6.92
CA GLY A 67 5.59 -2.68 -6.85
C GLY A 67 4.26 -3.36 -7.20
N TYR A 68 4.26 -4.63 -7.63
CA TYR A 68 3.04 -5.31 -8.05
C TYR A 68 2.08 -5.52 -6.89
N CYS A 69 2.56 -6.05 -5.77
CA CYS A 69 1.69 -6.37 -4.64
C CYS A 69 1.18 -5.11 -3.94
N GLU A 70 2.00 -4.07 -3.83
CA GLU A 70 1.64 -2.77 -3.27
C GLU A 70 0.54 -2.11 -4.11
N THR A 71 0.72 -2.11 -5.45
CA THR A 71 -0.33 -1.62 -6.37
C THR A 71 -1.62 -2.41 -6.20
N LYS A 72 -1.54 -3.73 -6.07
CA LYS A 72 -2.73 -4.59 -5.88
C LYS A 72 -3.41 -4.37 -4.54
N ALA A 73 -2.64 -4.24 -3.47
CA ALA A 73 -3.16 -3.93 -2.14
C ALA A 73 -3.88 -2.58 -2.15
N GLN A 74 -3.25 -1.54 -2.71
CA GLN A 74 -3.88 -0.21 -2.85
C GLN A 74 -5.18 -0.27 -3.65
N GLN A 75 -5.15 -0.87 -4.85
CA GLN A 75 -6.35 -0.99 -5.71
C GLN A 75 -7.48 -1.75 -5.01
N PHE A 76 -7.15 -2.79 -4.25
CA PHE A 76 -8.16 -3.55 -3.51
C PHE A 76 -8.74 -2.74 -2.36
N THR A 77 -7.91 -2.01 -1.62
CA THR A 77 -8.32 -1.07 -0.58
C THR A 77 -9.23 0.03 -1.13
N GLU A 78 -8.92 0.61 -2.29
CA GLU A 78 -9.78 1.58 -2.98
C GLU A 78 -11.14 0.98 -3.37
N LYS A 79 -11.15 -0.29 -3.81
CA LYS A 79 -12.39 -1.01 -4.08
C LYS A 79 -13.22 -1.25 -2.83
N LEU A 80 -12.59 -1.59 -1.70
CA LEU A 80 -13.26 -1.70 -0.41
C LEU A 80 -13.86 -0.34 0.01
N ALA A 81 -13.11 0.75 -0.16
CA ALA A 81 -13.61 2.09 0.08
C ALA A 81 -14.85 2.41 -0.77
N GLY A 82 -14.85 2.03 -2.05
CA GLY A 82 -16.03 2.11 -2.93
C GLY A 82 -17.24 1.29 -2.45
N PHE A 83 -17.04 0.29 -1.58
CA PHE A 83 -18.10 -0.47 -0.91
C PHE A 83 -18.45 0.03 0.50
N GLY A 84 -18.00 1.24 0.84
CA GLY A 84 -18.31 1.92 2.10
C GLY A 84 -17.49 1.40 3.28
N TRP A 85 -16.27 0.95 3.04
CA TRP A 85 -15.29 0.67 4.10
C TRP A 85 -14.40 1.89 4.33
N SER A 86 -14.09 2.19 5.58
CA SER A 86 -13.10 3.20 5.93
C SER A 86 -11.73 2.52 6.03
N CYS A 87 -10.86 2.77 5.06
CA CYS A 87 -9.55 2.12 5.01
C CYS A 87 -8.42 3.12 5.27
N TYR A 88 -7.42 2.70 6.03
CA TYR A 88 -6.24 3.50 6.34
C TYR A 88 -4.97 2.68 6.20
N ALA A 89 -3.92 3.36 5.72
CA ALA A 89 -2.56 2.87 5.74
C ALA A 89 -2.10 2.72 7.19
N VAL A 90 -1.54 1.57 7.55
CA VAL A 90 -0.89 1.33 8.84
C VAL A 90 0.61 1.16 8.60
N ASN A 91 1.41 1.92 9.34
CA ASN A 91 2.86 1.74 9.36
C ASN A 91 3.19 0.73 10.46
N ASN A 92 3.99 -0.26 10.13
CA ASN A 92 4.52 -1.22 11.11
C ASN A 92 5.78 -0.66 11.78
#